data_AF-A0A4Q3UHA5-F1
#
_entry.id   AF-A0A4Q3UHA5-F1
#
_cell.length_a   1.000
_cell.length_b   1.000
_cell.length_c   1.000
_cell.angle_alpha   90.00
_cell.angle_beta   90.00
_cell.angle_gamma   90.00
#
_symmetry.space_group_name_H-M   'P 1'
#
loop_
_entity.id
_entity.type
_entity.pdbx_description
1 polymer ?
#
loop_
_entity_poly.entity_id
_entity_poly.type
_entity_poly.pdbx_seq_one_letter_code
_entity_poly.pdbx_strand_id
1 'polypeptide(L)'
;MYINVHSQYSLRYGTMSIEKIVSEAIGFGVTQLVLTDINNSTGVMEFFRECSEKGVKPIAGIEFRRDKKLLFIGIARNKEGMKELNDFLTYHNLEQLELPDVAPAFSHANVVYPFGHLGELRSNEYLGIHFPSCMNCSLWIFH
;
A
#
# COMPACT_ATOMS: atom_id res chain seq x y z
N MET A 1 -10.56 -2.69 -6.85
CA MET A 1 -9.90 -2.27 -5.60
C MET A 1 -8.63 -1.54 -6.00
N TYR A 2 -8.41 -0.31 -5.53
CA TYR A 2 -7.16 0.41 -5.80
C TYR A 2 -6.19 0.13 -4.65
N ILE A 3 -5.02 -0.42 -4.98
CA ILE A 3 -4.03 -0.87 -3.99
C ILE A 3 -2.98 0.20 -3.66
N ASN A 4 -2.86 1.24 -4.48
CA ASN A 4 -1.80 2.21 -4.28
C ASN A 4 -2.29 3.60 -4.64
N VAL A 5 -2.73 4.30 -3.59
CA VAL A 5 -2.96 5.74 -3.65
C VAL A 5 -1.96 6.43 -2.75
N HIS A 6 -1.13 7.27 -3.34
CA HIS A 6 -0.17 8.08 -2.60
C HIS A 6 -0.87 9.35 -2.08
N SER A 7 -0.89 9.52 -0.76
CA SER A 7 -1.35 10.77 -0.15
C SER A 7 -0.29 11.87 -0.23
N GLN A 8 -0.70 13.09 0.09
CA GLN A 8 0.14 14.28 0.27
C GLN A 8 1.26 14.14 1.32
N TYR A 9 1.27 13.07 2.12
CA TYR A 9 2.35 12.74 3.07
C TYR A 9 3.53 11.99 2.43
N SER A 10 3.37 11.47 1.20
CA SER A 10 4.49 10.92 0.43
C SER A 10 5.27 12.07 -0.22
N LEU A 11 6.32 12.50 0.47
CA LEU A 11 7.27 13.62 0.23
C LEU A 11 7.80 13.85 -1.21
N ARG A 12 7.36 13.09 -2.23
CA ARG A 12 7.77 13.26 -3.63
C ARG A 12 6.68 13.13 -4.71
N TYR A 13 5.43 12.70 -4.44
CA TYR A 13 4.49 12.35 -5.54
C TYR A 13 2.98 12.67 -5.37
N GLY A 14 2.50 13.36 -4.33
CA GLY A 14 1.06 13.60 -4.17
C GLY A 14 0.65 15.06 -3.95
N THR A 15 0.14 15.75 -4.98
CA THR A 15 -0.49 17.09 -4.85
C THR A 15 -1.99 17.03 -4.56
N MET A 16 -2.57 15.84 -4.36
CA MET A 16 -4.01 15.64 -4.16
C MET A 16 -4.32 15.42 -2.67
N SER A 17 -5.38 16.06 -2.18
CA SER A 17 -5.90 15.80 -0.84
C SER A 17 -6.52 14.43 -0.75
N ILE A 18 -6.43 13.82 0.44
CA ILE A 18 -7.09 12.57 0.78
C ILE A 18 -8.58 12.64 0.41
N GLU A 19 -9.21 13.78 0.68
CA GLU A 19 -10.61 14.03 0.34
C GLU A 19 -10.90 13.87 -1.18
N LYS A 20 -10.05 14.45 -2.04
CA LYS A 20 -10.19 14.34 -3.51
C LYS A 20 -9.98 12.92 -4.00
N ILE A 21 -8.97 12.24 -3.46
CA ILE A 21 -8.68 10.83 -3.75
C ILE A 21 -9.90 9.95 -3.47
N VAL A 22 -10.51 10.11 -2.29
CA VAL A 22 -11.66 9.30 -1.89
C VAL A 22 -12.88 9.66 -2.76
N SER A 23 -13.10 10.94 -3.06
CA SER A 23 -14.19 11.36 -3.96
C SER A 23 -14.06 10.81 -5.39
N GLU A 24 -12.86 10.86 -5.97
CA GLU A 24 -12.63 10.31 -7.33
C GLU A 24 -12.84 8.81 -7.36
N ALA A 25 -12.30 8.09 -6.36
CA ALA A 25 -12.50 6.65 -6.23
C ALA A 25 -13.99 6.27 -6.18
N ILE A 26 -14.80 7.01 -5.42
CA ILE A 26 -16.26 6.81 -5.39
C ILE A 26 -16.88 7.05 -6.77
N GLY A 27 -16.44 8.10 -7.46
CA GLY A 27 -16.86 8.40 -8.84
C GLY A 27 -16.57 7.26 -9.82
N PHE A 28 -15.52 6.48 -9.57
CA PHE A 28 -15.17 5.28 -10.35
C PHE A 28 -15.82 3.99 -9.83
N GLY A 29 -16.75 4.07 -8.86
CA GLY A 29 -17.46 2.89 -8.31
C GLY A 29 -16.59 2.01 -7.40
N VAL A 30 -15.53 2.57 -6.82
CA VAL A 30 -14.60 1.84 -5.96
C VAL A 30 -15.18 1.68 -4.56
N THR A 31 -15.18 0.44 -4.06
CA THR A 31 -15.66 0.10 -2.72
C THR A 31 -14.55 -0.02 -1.67
N GLN A 32 -13.30 -0.17 -2.11
CA GLN A 32 -12.13 -0.40 -1.27
C GLN A 32 -10.91 0.37 -1.79
N LEU A 33 -10.31 1.16 -0.90
CA LEU A 33 -9.10 1.93 -1.16
C LEU A 33 -8.00 1.52 -0.17
N VAL A 34 -6.81 1.27 -0.70
CA VAL A 34 -5.60 1.07 0.12
C VAL A 34 -4.77 2.35 0.10
N LEU A 35 -4.46 2.87 1.28
CA LEU A 35 -3.45 3.90 1.41
C LEU A 35 -2.09 3.25 1.69
N THR A 36 -1.14 3.47 0.80
CA THR A 36 0.24 2.96 0.90
C THR A 36 1.20 4.14 0.99
N ASP A 37 1.33 4.68 2.20
CA ASP A 37 2.29 5.74 2.45
C ASP A 37 3.72 5.16 2.47
N ILE A 38 4.66 5.90 1.90
CA ILE A 38 6.07 5.51 1.84
C ILE A 38 6.67 5.70 3.24
N ASN A 39 7.05 4.59 3.89
CA ASN A 39 7.80 4.56 5.15
C ASN A 39 7.18 5.34 6.34
N ASN A 40 5.88 5.62 6.33
CA ASN A 40 5.21 6.34 7.42
C ASN A 40 3.70 6.00 7.50
N SER A 41 3.13 6.04 8.70
CA SER A 41 1.70 5.82 8.96
C SER A 41 0.92 7.12 9.26
N THR A 42 1.55 8.31 9.18
CA THR A 42 0.91 9.57 9.61
C THR A 42 -0.38 9.91 8.84
N GLY A 43 -0.47 9.59 7.54
CA GLY A 43 -1.66 9.87 6.72
C GLY A 43 -2.82 8.89 6.90
N VAL A 44 -2.60 7.76 7.60
CA VAL A 44 -3.58 6.67 7.70
C VAL A 44 -4.80 7.08 8.53
N MET A 45 -4.64 7.86 9.60
CA MET A 45 -5.79 8.23 10.45
C MET A 45 -6.78 9.15 9.73
N GLU A 46 -6.26 10.15 9.00
CA GLU A 46 -7.10 11.07 8.22
C GLU A 46 -7.82 10.30 7.09
N PHE A 47 -7.09 9.43 6.38
CA PHE A 47 -7.68 8.57 5.35
C PHE A 47 -8.79 7.65 5.86
N PHE A 48 -8.61 7.04 7.04
CA PHE A 48 -9.65 6.21 7.64
C PHE A 48 -10.90 7.02 7.99
N ARG A 49 -10.73 8.24 8.51
CA ARG A 49 -11.85 9.13 8.83
C ARG A 49 -12.63 9.51 7.55
N GLU A 50 -11.92 10.01 6.54
CA GLU A 50 -12.53 10.44 5.27
C GLU A 50 -13.23 9.29 4.52
N CYS A 51 -12.62 8.09 4.51
CA CYS A 51 -13.24 6.91 3.91
C CYS A 51 -14.51 6.50 4.68
N SER A 52 -14.46 6.53 6.02
CA SER A 52 -15.61 6.19 6.87
C SER A 52 -16.79 7.13 6.65
N GLU A 53 -16.53 8.43 6.51
CA GLU A 53 -17.57 9.44 6.24
C GLU A 53 -18.23 9.24 4.86
N LYS A 54 -17.46 8.76 3.88
CA LYS A 54 -17.94 8.56 2.51
C LYS A 54 -18.34 7.12 2.17
N GLY A 55 -18.39 6.22 3.16
CA GLY A 55 -18.85 4.84 3.00
C GLY A 55 -17.89 3.94 2.20
N VAL A 56 -16.63 4.32 2.04
CA VAL A 56 -15.59 3.51 1.41
C VAL A 56 -14.86 2.73 2.49
N LYS A 57 -14.51 1.47 2.25
CA LYS A 57 -13.73 0.68 3.21
C LYS A 57 -12.25 1.06 3.09
N PRO A 58 -11.64 1.71 4.11
CA PRO A 58 -10.22 2.00 4.10
C PRO A 58 -9.43 0.73 4.41
N ILE A 59 -8.30 0.57 3.73
CA ILE A 59 -7.31 -0.47 3.99
C ILE A 59 -5.95 0.22 4.13
N ALA A 60 -5.17 -0.20 5.11
CA ALA A 60 -3.84 0.35 5.32
C ALA A 60 -2.78 -0.57 4.70
N GLY A 61 -1.72 0.03 4.15
CA GLY A 61 -0.56 -0.71 3.66
C GLY A 61 0.73 0.10 3.80
N ILE A 62 1.85 -0.57 3.55
CA ILE A 62 3.20 0.01 3.61
C ILE A 62 3.94 -0.37 2.33
N GLU A 63 4.58 0.61 1.69
CA GLU A 63 5.50 0.34 0.59
C GLU A 63 6.91 0.12 1.10
N PHE A 64 7.49 -1.03 0.79
CA PHE A 64 8.87 -1.36 1.12
C PHE A 64 9.76 -1.00 -0.06
N ARG A 65 10.63 0.00 0.13
CA ARG A 65 11.52 0.52 -0.90
C ARG A 65 12.96 0.52 -0.40
N ARG A 66 13.88 0.06 -1.25
CA ARG A 66 15.34 0.12 -1.05
C ARG A 66 15.94 0.87 -2.24
N ASP A 67 16.74 1.91 -1.99
CA ASP A 67 17.38 2.72 -3.04
C ASP A 67 16.43 3.22 -4.15
N LYS A 68 15.23 3.69 -3.75
CA LYS A 68 14.14 4.13 -4.64
C LYS A 68 13.48 3.02 -5.47
N LYS A 69 14.03 1.80 -5.46
CA LYS A 69 13.42 0.60 -6.04
C LYS A 69 12.29 0.10 -5.14
N LEU A 70 11.11 -0.10 -5.72
CA LEU A 70 10.01 -0.77 -5.06
C LEU A 70 10.34 -2.26 -4.97
N LEU A 71 10.36 -2.81 -3.75
CA LEU A 71 10.57 -4.24 -3.52
C LEU A 71 9.23 -4.96 -3.52
N PHE A 72 8.35 -4.53 -2.61
CA PHE A 72 6.99 -5.05 -2.48
C PHE A 72 6.12 -4.08 -1.68
N ILE A 73 4.81 -4.29 -1.75
CA ILE A 73 3.78 -3.53 -1.02
C ILE A 73 3.11 -4.49 -0.04
N GLY A 74 3.14 -4.18 1.25
CA GLY A 74 2.38 -4.91 2.26
C GLY A 74 0.99 -4.29 2.45
N ILE A 75 -0.07 -5.08 2.35
CA ILE A 75 -1.46 -4.67 2.59
C ILE A 75 -1.95 -5.35 3.85
N ALA A 76 -2.26 -4.58 4.89
CA ALA A 76 -2.78 -5.11 6.14
C ALA A 76 -4.24 -5.58 5.98
N ARG A 77 -4.55 -6.81 6.41
CA ARG A 77 -5.93 -7.32 6.41
C ARG A 77 -6.71 -6.91 7.66
N ASN A 78 -6.01 -6.61 8.74
CA ASN A 78 -6.52 -6.25 10.06
C ASN A 78 -5.47 -5.44 10.84
N LYS A 79 -5.78 -5.11 12.10
CA LYS A 79 -4.88 -4.33 12.98
C LYS A 79 -3.59 -5.11 13.26
N GLU A 80 -3.68 -6.43 13.38
CA GLU A 80 -2.56 -7.33 13.62
C GLU A 80 -1.60 -7.34 12.42
N GLY A 81 -2.10 -7.32 11.19
CA GLY A 81 -1.31 -7.22 9.98
C GLY A 81 -0.62 -5.86 9.85
N MET A 82 -1.29 -4.79 10.25
CA MET A 82 -0.65 -3.47 10.31
C MET A 82 0.48 -3.43 11.33
N LYS A 83 0.28 -4.07 12.49
CA LYS A 83 1.33 -4.23 13.50
C LYS A 83 2.49 -5.06 12.94
N GLU A 84 2.19 -6.17 12.26
CA GLU A 84 3.19 -7.07 11.65
C GLU A 84 4.08 -6.34 10.62
N LEU A 85 3.48 -5.54 9.74
CA LEU A 85 4.20 -4.72 8.77
C LEU A 85 5.06 -3.63 9.44
N ASN A 86 4.54 -2.98 10.47
CA ASN A 86 5.26 -1.94 11.21
C ASN A 86 6.41 -2.51 12.05
N ASP A 87 6.21 -3.65 12.71
CA ASP A 87 7.25 -4.34 13.48
C ASP A 87 8.40 -4.75 12.56
N PHE A 88 8.07 -5.29 11.37
CA PHE A 88 9.06 -5.64 10.36
C PHE A 88 9.86 -4.42 9.88
N LEU A 89 9.18 -3.32 9.53
CA LEU A 89 9.86 -2.09 9.11
C LEU A 89 10.72 -1.50 10.24
N THR A 90 10.21 -1.48 11.46
CA THR A 90 10.89 -0.95 12.65
C THR A 90 12.15 -1.76 12.96
N TYR A 91 12.07 -3.08 12.89
CA TYR A 91 13.21 -3.98 13.10
C TYR A 91 14.35 -3.67 12.12
N HIS A 92 14.06 -3.56 10.82
CA HIS A 92 15.09 -3.27 9.81
C HIS A 92 15.69 -1.87 9.98
N ASN A 93 14.87 -0.88 10.36
CA ASN A 93 15.34 0.48 10.62
C ASN A 93 16.24 0.56 11.88
N LEU A 94 15.88 -0.14 12.96
CA LEU A 94 16.65 -0.15 14.20
C LEU A 94 17.99 -0.89 14.05
N GLU A 95 17.96 -2.04 13.38
CA GLU A 95 19.15 -2.88 13.16
C GLU A 95 20.00 -2.41 11.97
N GLN A 96 19.58 -1.35 11.26
CA GLN A 96 20.23 -0.84 10.04
C GLN A 96 20.42 -1.95 8.98
N LEU A 97 19.47 -2.87 8.92
CA LEU A 97 19.47 -3.98 7.96
C LEU A 97 18.80 -3.55 6.67
N GLU A 98 19.36 -3.96 5.54
CA GLU A 98 18.71 -3.77 4.25
C GLU A 98 17.43 -4.62 4.16
N LEU A 99 16.38 -4.02 3.60
CA LEU A 99 15.13 -4.74 3.33
C LEU A 99 15.40 -5.87 2.33
N PRO A 100 14.88 -7.09 2.57
CA PRO A 100 15.06 -8.21 1.65
C PRO A 100 14.27 -8.02 0.35
N ASP A 101 14.73 -8.59 -0.77
CA ASP A 101 13.99 -8.56 -2.04
C ASP A 101 12.71 -9.41 -2.01
N VAL A 102 12.62 -10.36 -1.07
CA VAL A 102 11.45 -11.23 -0.84
C VAL A 102 10.87 -10.91 0.53
N ALA A 103 9.56 -10.69 0.60
CA ALA A 103 8.86 -10.44 1.84
C ALA A 103 8.88 -11.69 2.76
N PRO A 104 8.96 -11.49 4.09
CA PRO A 104 8.73 -12.57 5.02
C PRO A 104 7.29 -13.10 4.89
N ALA A 105 7.06 -14.31 5.40
CA ALA A 105 5.73 -14.90 5.40
C ALA A 105 4.83 -14.19 6.42
N PHE A 106 4.20 -13.09 6.00
CA PHE A 106 3.23 -12.39 6.81
C PHE A 106 1.95 -13.22 7.00
N SER A 107 1.46 -13.32 8.23
CA SER A 107 0.24 -14.10 8.53
C SER A 107 -1.04 -13.26 8.39
N HIS A 108 -0.92 -11.95 8.60
CA HIS A 108 -2.06 -11.03 8.64
C HIS A 108 -1.99 -9.92 7.58
N ALA A 109 -0.99 -9.96 6.71
CA ALA A 109 -0.85 -9.06 5.58
C ALA A 109 -0.76 -9.84 4.25
N ASN A 110 -1.28 -9.22 3.19
CA ASN A 110 -1.05 -9.64 1.83
C ASN A 110 0.15 -8.87 1.27
N VAL A 111 0.91 -9.48 0.38
CA VAL A 111 2.07 -8.84 -0.26
C VAL A 111 1.81 -8.71 -1.75
N VAL A 112 2.16 -7.56 -2.31
CA VAL A 112 2.09 -7.32 -3.76
C VAL A 112 3.48 -6.98 -4.27
N TYR A 113 4.00 -7.81 -5.17
CA TYR A 113 5.27 -7.58 -5.84
C TYR A 113 5.08 -6.80 -7.15
N PRO A 114 6.04 -5.96 -7.55
CA PRO A 114 6.02 -5.32 -8.86
C PRO A 114 6.14 -6.36 -9.99
N PHE A 115 5.63 -6.00 -11.18
CA PHE A 115 5.73 -6.82 -12.38
C PHE A 115 7.20 -7.15 -12.68
N GLY A 116 7.52 -8.45 -12.81
CA GLY A 116 8.89 -8.93 -13.02
C GLY A 116 9.50 -9.69 -11.83
N HIS A 117 8.76 -9.89 -10.73
CA HIS A 117 9.16 -10.85 -9.70
C HIS A 117 9.07 -12.29 -10.25
N LEU A 118 10.18 -13.03 -10.21
CA LEU A 118 10.34 -14.37 -10.78
C LEU A 118 10.23 -15.51 -9.73
N GLY A 119 9.91 -15.18 -8.47
CA GLY A 119 9.76 -16.16 -7.39
C GLY A 119 8.41 -16.87 -7.37
N GLU A 120 8.35 -18.04 -6.73
CA GLU A 120 7.09 -18.69 -6.40
C GLU A 120 6.32 -17.85 -5.38
N LEU A 121 5.08 -17.50 -5.72
CA LEU A 121 4.21 -16.70 -4.86
C LEU A 121 3.51 -17.61 -3.85
N ARG A 122 3.50 -17.20 -2.59
CA ARG A 122 2.63 -17.81 -1.57
C ARG A 122 1.17 -17.42 -1.79
N SER A 123 0.24 -18.10 -1.11
CA SER A 123 -1.21 -17.87 -1.25
C SER A 123 -1.68 -16.45 -0.88
N ASN A 124 -0.87 -15.68 -0.16
CA ASN A 124 -1.12 -14.29 0.23
C ASN A 124 -0.22 -13.29 -0.52
N GLU A 125 0.46 -13.74 -1.56
CA GLU A 125 1.37 -12.94 -2.38
C GLU A 125 0.81 -12.81 -3.80
N TYR A 126 0.86 -11.59 -4.34
CA TYR A 126 0.26 -11.26 -5.62
C TYR A 126 1.24 -10.49 -6.48
N LEU A 127 1.09 -10.59 -7.80
CA LEU A 127 1.80 -9.75 -8.75
C LEU A 127 0.96 -8.54 -9.11
N GLY A 128 1.53 -7.37 -8.93
CA GLY A 128 0.98 -6.15 -9.44
C GLY A 128 1.25 -6.01 -10.94
N ILE A 129 0.21 -5.69 -11.73
CA ILE A 129 0.32 -5.17 -13.09
C ILE A 129 0.09 -3.64 -13.10
N HIS A 130 1.07 -2.86 -13.55
CA HIS A 130 0.97 -1.40 -13.64
C HIS A 130 0.34 -0.97 -14.98
N PHE A 131 -0.80 -0.26 -14.94
CA PHE A 131 -1.40 0.34 -16.12
C PHE A 131 -0.94 1.81 -16.29
N PRO A 132 -0.21 2.16 -17.37
CA PRO A 132 0.40 3.49 -17.53
C PRO A 132 -0.59 4.63 -17.84
N SER A 133 -1.88 4.38 -18.01
CA SER A 133 -2.87 5.41 -18.39
C SER A 133 -3.44 6.23 -17.22
N CYS A 134 -3.18 5.85 -15.96
CA CYS A 134 -3.66 6.58 -14.78
C CYS A 134 -2.47 7.29 -14.10
N MET A 135 -2.22 8.55 -14.48
CA MET A 135 -1.03 9.33 -14.08
C MET A 135 -0.83 9.57 -12.57
N ASN A 136 -1.76 9.15 -11.69
CA ASN A 136 -1.61 9.25 -10.22
C ASN A 136 -2.28 8.10 -9.44
N CYS A 137 -2.79 7.08 -10.13
CA CYS A 137 -3.58 6.01 -9.50
C CYS A 137 -3.15 4.67 -10.09
N SER A 138 -2.39 3.90 -9.32
CA SER A 138 -2.01 2.57 -9.78
C SER A 138 -3.23 1.65 -9.61
N LEU A 139 -3.89 1.38 -10.73
CA LEU A 139 -5.07 0.54 -10.82
C LEU A 139 -4.62 -0.93 -10.83
N TRP A 140 -4.51 -1.53 -9.65
CA TRP A 140 -4.10 -2.93 -9.51
C TRP A 140 -5.35 -3.81 -9.46
N ILE A 141 -5.66 -4.47 -10.58
CA ILE A 141 -6.81 -5.38 -10.70
C ILE A 141 -6.43 -6.72 -10.08
N PHE A 142 -7.13 -7.12 -9.02
CA PHE A 142 -7.09 -8.49 -8.52
C PHE A 142 -7.89 -9.40 -9.47
N HIS A 143 -7.30 -10.51 -9.89
CA HIS A 143 -8.04 -11.70 -10.29
C HIS A 143 -7.71 -12.81 -9.30
#